data_AF-A0A840ZMH7-F1
#
_entry.id   AF-A0A840ZMH7-F1
#
_cell.length_a   1.000
_cell.length_b   1.000
_cell.length_c   1.000
_cell.angle_alpha   90.00
_cell.angle_beta   90.00
_cell.angle_gamma   90.00
#
_symmetry.space_group_name_H-M   'P 1'
#
loop_
_entity.id
_entity.type
_entity.pdbx_description
1 polymer ?
#
loop_
_entity_poly.entity_id
_entity_poly.type
_entity_poly.pdbx_seq_one_letter_code
_entity_poly.pdbx_strand_id
1 'polypeptide(L)'
;MSAAGDILAGLLRDLSAREGAAISETVGICRVDETICADAEALARLGEVGRLVAAEGLGTLKVYGTFSGEIDPATHPYEDLETEPLRVVLTKASEPGWCYFLTEAGFAASLRDDFVAEPLAIWVATTFAPFASMTLTVAPWGGARTPPEAGTPPERPRKLVRDLTHGRTPPLIGPWLLTTPPATGSAVFDAWSAVAVEKLAFSLTYEVRSVDGEERVVLKGPRATPVAVVPSSSDWPTQIREPLTEAATWVYAAPREAEARFLFLNNHLSLDWRDGLHWPDGLLHLLPGSLASARESYAFHLQDQSKDALKTLGDLRKSLQDEVARAQAATRDLLSALWRDLAVAGVVLAL
;
A
#
# COMPACT_ATOMS: atom_id res chain seq x y z
N MET A 1 13.57 0.27 23.62
CA MET A 1 14.59 -0.47 22.86
C MET A 1 14.91 -1.76 23.61
N SER A 2 15.03 -2.89 22.90
CA SER A 2 15.63 -4.10 23.47
C SER A 2 17.15 -3.91 23.55
N ALA A 3 17.76 -4.27 24.67
CA ALA A 3 19.20 -4.08 24.90
C ALA A 3 20.06 -4.72 23.80
N ALA A 4 19.64 -5.86 23.26
CA ALA A 4 20.35 -6.53 22.17
C ALA A 4 20.34 -5.75 20.85
N GLY A 5 19.28 -4.99 20.59
CA GLY A 5 19.19 -4.15 19.41
C GLY A 5 20.10 -2.97 19.41
N ASP A 6 20.22 -2.32 20.57
CA ASP A 6 21.09 -1.17 20.74
C ASP A 6 22.55 -1.59 20.60
N ILE A 7 22.90 -2.74 21.17
CA ILE A 7 24.24 -3.32 21.06
C ILE A 7 24.57 -3.65 19.59
N LEU A 8 23.65 -4.28 18.87
CA LEU A 8 23.85 -4.64 17.46
C LEU A 8 23.92 -3.40 16.55
N ALA A 9 22.99 -2.46 16.69
CA ALA A 9 22.99 -1.23 15.90
C ALA A 9 24.21 -0.36 16.21
N GLY A 10 24.64 -0.31 17.47
CA GLY A 10 25.88 0.33 17.89
C GLY A 10 27.11 -0.30 17.25
N LEU A 11 27.23 -1.63 17.31
CA LEU A 11 28.34 -2.36 16.70
C LEU A 11 28.44 -2.08 15.18
N LEU A 12 27.32 -2.16 14.45
CA LEU A 12 27.34 -1.93 13.00
C LEU A 12 27.67 -0.48 12.64
N ARG A 13 27.28 0.48 13.49
CA ARG A 13 27.67 1.90 13.34
C ARG A 13 29.17 2.10 13.57
N ASP A 14 29.72 1.44 14.59
CA ASP A 14 31.16 1.51 14.90
C ASP A 14 32.00 0.91 13.76
N LEU A 15 31.53 -0.18 13.15
CA LEU A 15 32.18 -0.81 12.00
C LEU A 15 32.08 0.01 10.72
N SER A 16 30.93 0.64 10.47
CA SER A 16 30.71 1.43 9.26
C SER A 16 31.35 2.83 9.31
N ALA A 17 31.73 3.30 10.50
CA ALA A 17 32.48 4.54 10.67
C ALA A 17 33.98 4.41 10.32
N ARG A 18 34.46 3.20 10.02
CA ARG A 18 35.85 2.97 9.61
C ARG A 18 36.10 3.51 8.20
N GLU A 19 37.31 4.00 7.96
CA GLU A 19 37.70 4.48 6.64
C GLU A 19 37.61 3.36 5.60
N GLY A 20 36.96 3.63 4.47
CA GLY A 20 36.71 2.65 3.41
C GLY A 20 35.51 1.74 3.63
N ALA A 21 34.97 1.66 4.84
CA ALA A 21 33.84 0.77 5.14
C ALA A 21 32.54 1.25 4.48
N ALA A 22 31.74 0.29 4.02
CA ALA A 22 30.44 0.56 3.40
C ALA A 22 29.35 -0.32 4.03
N ILE A 23 28.27 0.30 4.49
CA ILE A 23 27.09 -0.42 5.00
C ILE A 23 26.02 -0.53 3.93
N SER A 24 25.44 -1.72 3.78
CA SER A 24 24.25 -1.95 2.96
C SER A 24 23.25 -2.82 3.71
N GLU A 25 21.97 -2.52 3.52
CA GLU A 25 20.91 -3.19 4.24
C GLU A 25 19.69 -3.41 3.34
N THR A 26 19.19 -4.63 3.36
CA THR A 26 17.94 -5.07 2.74
C THR A 26 17.03 -5.66 3.83
N VAL A 27 15.86 -6.13 3.43
CA VAL A 27 14.90 -6.80 4.34
C VAL A 27 15.50 -8.05 5.00
N GLY A 28 16.34 -8.80 4.28
CA GLY A 28 16.88 -10.08 4.76
C GLY A 28 18.33 -10.02 5.23
N ILE A 29 19.10 -9.00 4.84
CA ILE A 29 20.54 -8.94 5.10
C ILE A 29 20.94 -7.52 5.51
N CYS A 30 21.82 -7.39 6.50
CA CYS A 30 22.60 -6.17 6.73
C CYS A 30 24.08 -6.56 6.68
N ARG A 31 24.90 -5.82 5.93
CA ARG A 31 26.34 -6.08 5.84
C ARG A 31 27.15 -4.81 5.91
N VAL A 32 28.34 -4.95 6.49
CA VAL A 32 29.41 -3.95 6.44
C VAL A 32 30.58 -4.58 5.68
N ASP A 33 30.92 -3.99 4.54
CA ASP A 33 32.05 -4.38 3.70
C ASP A 33 33.26 -3.46 3.99
N GLU A 34 34.47 -3.97 3.72
CA GLU A 34 35.74 -3.22 3.81
C GLU A 34 35.99 -2.57 5.19
N THR A 35 35.54 -3.20 6.28
CA THR A 35 35.81 -2.74 7.64
C THR A 35 37.05 -3.43 8.22
N ILE A 36 37.66 -2.88 9.27
CA ILE A 36 38.82 -3.48 9.93
C ILE A 36 38.55 -3.53 11.44
N CYS A 37 38.90 -4.64 12.09
CA CYS A 37 38.87 -4.73 13.55
C CYS A 37 39.98 -3.87 14.15
N ALA A 38 39.67 -3.04 15.14
CA ALA A 38 40.66 -2.16 15.76
C ALA A 38 41.68 -2.89 16.64
N ASP A 39 41.22 -3.96 17.28
CA ASP A 39 41.95 -4.72 18.27
C ASP A 39 41.26 -6.08 18.53
N ALA A 40 41.89 -6.90 19.38
CA ALA A 40 41.34 -8.18 19.81
C ALA A 40 40.02 -8.05 20.60
N GLU A 41 39.79 -6.92 21.28
CA GLU A 41 38.55 -6.67 22.03
C GLU A 41 37.37 -6.45 21.09
N ALA A 42 37.56 -5.72 20.00
CA ALA A 42 36.57 -5.52 18.94
C ALA A 42 36.20 -6.85 18.26
N LEU A 43 37.18 -7.72 18.02
CA LEU A 43 36.94 -9.05 17.47
C LEU A 43 36.16 -9.94 18.46
N ALA A 44 36.52 -9.93 19.75
CA ALA A 44 35.78 -10.64 20.78
C ALA A 44 34.33 -10.13 20.92
N ARG A 45 34.13 -8.80 20.85
CA ARG A 45 32.81 -8.16 20.86
C ARG A 45 31.95 -8.59 19.67
N LEU A 46 32.53 -8.75 18.47
CA LEU A 46 31.82 -9.31 17.32
C LEU A 46 31.28 -10.72 17.61
N GLY A 47 32.10 -11.58 18.23
CA GLY A 47 31.68 -12.92 18.63
C GLY A 47 30.59 -12.92 19.70
N GLU A 48 30.67 -12.02 20.68
CA GLU A 48 29.64 -11.86 21.72
C GLU A 48 28.32 -11.38 21.14
N VAL A 49 28.34 -10.35 20.29
CA VAL A 49 27.14 -9.85 19.62
C VAL A 49 26.55 -10.91 18.69
N GLY A 50 27.38 -11.68 17.98
CA GLY A 50 26.90 -12.80 17.17
C GLY A 50 26.11 -13.83 17.99
N ARG A 51 26.58 -14.19 19.19
CA ARG A 51 25.86 -15.08 20.12
C ARG A 51 24.57 -14.44 20.64
N LEU A 52 24.61 -13.16 21.00
CA LEU A 52 23.44 -12.42 21.49
C LEU A 52 22.33 -12.34 20.43
N VAL A 53 22.70 -12.02 19.19
CA VAL A 53 21.79 -11.95 18.04
C VAL A 53 21.11 -13.29 17.79
N ALA A 54 21.86 -14.39 17.87
CA ALA A 54 21.31 -15.73 17.73
C ALA A 54 20.38 -16.10 18.90
N ALA A 55 20.77 -15.79 20.14
CA ALA A 55 19.99 -16.08 21.34
C ALA A 55 18.65 -15.32 21.38
N GLU A 56 18.63 -14.09 20.89
CA GLU A 56 17.44 -13.22 20.81
C GLU A 56 16.57 -13.50 19.56
N GLY A 57 16.98 -14.47 18.72
CA GLY A 57 16.27 -14.80 17.49
C GLY A 57 16.25 -13.65 16.48
N LEU A 58 17.24 -12.75 16.53
CA LEU A 58 17.33 -11.63 15.59
C LEU A 58 17.96 -12.07 14.27
N GLY A 59 18.81 -13.10 14.26
CA GLY A 59 19.40 -13.60 13.03
C GLY A 59 20.70 -14.36 13.26
N THR A 60 21.57 -14.35 12.26
CA THR A 60 22.92 -14.93 12.35
C THR A 60 23.96 -13.94 11.84
N LEU A 61 24.97 -13.67 12.66
CA LEU A 61 26.09 -12.81 12.31
C LEU A 61 27.27 -13.68 11.87
N LYS A 62 27.84 -13.39 10.71
CA LYS A 62 29.03 -14.04 10.17
C LYS A 62 30.07 -13.00 9.82
N VAL A 63 31.34 -13.36 9.96
CA VAL A 63 32.47 -12.50 9.62
C VAL A 63 33.33 -13.21 8.59
N TYR A 64 33.74 -12.47 7.57
CA TYR A 64 34.57 -12.95 6.48
C TYR A 64 35.80 -12.07 6.34
N GLY A 65 36.98 -12.67 6.41
CA GLY A 65 38.22 -12.03 5.98
C GLY A 65 38.38 -12.11 4.47
N THR A 66 38.96 -11.08 3.86
CA THR A 66 39.30 -11.04 2.43
C THR A 66 40.23 -12.19 2.01
N PHE A 67 41.20 -12.54 2.84
CA PHE A 67 42.15 -13.64 2.65
C PHE A 67 41.78 -14.87 3.49
N SER A 68 41.25 -14.65 4.70
CA SER A 68 40.99 -15.69 5.69
C SER A 68 39.66 -16.43 5.48
N GLY A 69 38.76 -15.92 4.63
CA GLY A 69 37.46 -16.55 4.40
C GLY A 69 36.50 -16.42 5.59
N GLU A 70 35.59 -17.38 5.80
CA GLU A 70 34.70 -17.35 6.98
C GLU A 70 35.50 -17.57 8.26
N ILE A 71 35.42 -16.61 9.19
CA ILE A 71 36.12 -16.66 10.47
C ILE A 71 35.13 -16.75 11.64
N ASP A 72 35.53 -17.43 12.70
CA ASP A 72 34.85 -17.38 14.00
C ASP A 72 35.54 -16.34 14.89
N PRO A 73 34.93 -15.18 15.15
CA PRO A 73 35.54 -14.11 15.96
C PRO A 73 35.87 -14.54 17.40
N ALA A 74 35.28 -15.64 17.90
CA ALA A 74 35.54 -16.13 19.25
C ALA A 74 36.86 -16.93 19.36
N THR A 75 37.37 -17.44 18.24
CA THR A 75 38.51 -18.38 18.23
C THR A 75 39.63 -17.98 17.29
N HIS A 76 39.37 -17.08 16.33
CA HIS A 76 40.38 -16.62 15.38
C HIS A 76 41.35 -15.61 16.03
N PRO A 77 42.68 -15.77 15.87
CA PRO A 77 43.66 -14.83 16.43
C PRO A 77 43.58 -13.47 15.72
N TYR A 78 43.60 -12.38 16.50
CA TYR A 78 43.56 -11.02 15.94
C TYR A 78 44.80 -10.67 15.12
N GLU A 79 45.97 -11.22 15.47
CA GLU A 79 47.24 -10.97 14.78
C GLU A 79 47.18 -11.31 13.28
N ASP A 80 46.36 -12.29 12.90
CA ASP A 80 46.16 -12.69 11.51
C ASP A 80 45.24 -11.71 10.75
N LEU A 81 44.52 -10.83 11.45
CA LEU A 81 43.48 -9.94 10.91
C LEU A 81 43.80 -8.44 11.04
N GLU A 82 44.90 -8.06 11.69
CA GLU A 82 45.20 -6.66 12.10
C GLU A 82 45.11 -5.65 10.94
N THR A 83 45.42 -6.07 9.72
CA THR A 83 45.38 -5.24 8.51
C THR A 83 44.44 -5.79 7.44
N GLU A 84 43.71 -6.87 7.75
CA GLU A 84 42.86 -7.53 6.79
C GLU A 84 41.48 -6.86 6.73
N PRO A 85 41.00 -6.45 5.54
CA PRO A 85 39.64 -6.00 5.37
C PRO A 85 38.66 -7.15 5.61
N LEU A 86 37.65 -6.85 6.42
CA LEU A 86 36.60 -7.76 6.84
C LEU A 86 35.26 -7.38 6.20
N ARG A 87 34.45 -8.40 5.98
CA ARG A 87 33.03 -8.31 5.67
C ARG A 87 32.23 -8.92 6.81
N VAL A 88 31.40 -8.11 7.46
CA VAL A 88 30.48 -8.55 8.51
C VAL A 88 29.09 -8.67 7.91
N VAL A 89 28.48 -9.85 7.94
CA VAL A 89 27.16 -10.13 7.35
C VAL A 89 26.21 -10.60 8.44
N LEU A 90 25.14 -9.84 8.65
CA LEU A 90 23.97 -10.26 9.42
C LEU A 90 22.91 -10.78 8.45
N THR A 91 22.63 -12.08 8.51
CA THR A 91 21.40 -12.65 7.95
C THR A 91 20.29 -12.46 8.98
N LYS A 92 19.28 -11.67 8.65
CA LYS A 92 18.20 -11.32 9.57
C LYS A 92 17.21 -12.47 9.70
N ALA A 93 16.60 -12.60 10.88
CA ALA A 93 15.48 -13.50 11.09
C ALA A 93 14.30 -13.09 10.20
N SER A 94 13.61 -14.09 9.66
CA SER A 94 12.45 -13.91 8.81
C SER A 94 11.25 -14.58 9.48
N GLU A 95 10.33 -13.77 9.98
CA GLU A 95 9.04 -14.24 10.51
C GLU A 95 7.91 -13.68 9.62
N PRO A 96 6.88 -14.45 9.27
CA PRO A 96 5.74 -13.93 8.54
C PRO A 96 5.10 -12.74 9.28
N GLY A 97 4.91 -11.62 8.58
CA GLY A 97 4.27 -10.44 9.15
C GLY A 97 5.15 -9.56 10.04
N TRP A 98 6.45 -9.84 10.15
CA TRP A 98 7.40 -8.99 10.86
C TRP A 98 8.77 -8.92 10.20
N CYS A 99 9.39 -7.74 10.24
CA CYS A 99 10.80 -7.57 9.91
C CYS A 99 11.41 -6.40 10.69
N TYR A 100 12.72 -6.19 10.52
CA TYR A 100 13.39 -5.07 11.14
C TYR A 100 14.54 -4.50 10.30
N PHE A 101 14.86 -3.24 10.59
CA PHE A 101 15.95 -2.47 10.03
C PHE A 101 16.85 -1.92 11.14
N LEU A 102 18.15 -1.93 10.87
CA LEU A 102 19.22 -1.44 11.72
C LEU A 102 19.60 -0.01 11.36
N THR A 103 19.33 0.40 10.12
CA THR A 103 19.60 1.74 9.62
C THR A 103 18.35 2.38 9.03
N GLU A 104 18.24 3.70 9.19
CA GLU A 104 17.18 4.48 8.55
C GLU A 104 17.30 4.45 7.02
N ALA A 105 18.54 4.42 6.50
CA ALA A 105 18.82 4.31 5.07
C ALA A 105 18.34 2.97 4.48
N GLY A 106 18.57 1.86 5.17
CA GLY A 106 18.09 0.53 4.77
C GLY A 106 16.57 0.44 4.73
N PHE A 107 15.90 1.01 5.74
CA PHE A 107 14.45 1.16 5.75
C PHE A 107 13.97 2.00 4.56
N ALA A 108 14.54 3.20 4.36
CA ALA A 108 14.15 4.11 3.29
C ALA A 108 14.35 3.52 1.89
N ALA A 109 15.44 2.77 1.67
CA ALA A 109 15.70 2.08 0.41
C ALA A 109 14.68 0.98 0.15
N SER A 110 14.35 0.18 1.18
CA SER A 110 13.43 -0.97 1.05
C SER A 110 11.99 -0.56 0.78
N LEU A 111 11.59 0.67 1.10
CA LEU A 111 10.25 1.19 0.76
C LEU A 111 10.02 1.34 -0.75
N ARG A 112 11.09 1.43 -1.56
CA ARG A 112 10.96 1.56 -3.02
C ARG A 112 10.76 0.22 -3.73
N ASP A 113 11.03 -0.88 -3.04
CA ASP A 113 10.88 -2.26 -3.54
C ASP A 113 9.45 -2.79 -3.33
N ASP A 114 9.11 -3.90 -4.00
CA ASP A 114 7.82 -4.62 -3.82
C ASP A 114 7.69 -5.34 -2.45
N PHE A 115 8.44 -4.88 -1.45
CA PHE A 115 8.56 -5.45 -0.11
C PHE A 115 7.22 -5.50 0.67
N VAL A 116 6.29 -4.62 0.34
CA VAL A 116 5.03 -4.42 1.09
C VAL A 116 3.84 -5.19 0.50
N ALA A 117 4.04 -6.49 0.23
CA ALA A 117 3.03 -7.35 -0.39
C ALA A 117 1.95 -7.88 0.59
N GLU A 118 2.28 -7.95 1.89
CA GLU A 118 1.41 -8.45 2.96
C GLU A 118 1.48 -7.51 4.17
N PRO A 119 0.52 -7.57 5.10
CA PRO A 119 0.58 -6.80 6.34
C PRO A 119 1.86 -7.08 7.14
N LEU A 120 2.52 -6.02 7.61
CA LEU A 120 3.86 -6.12 8.19
C LEU A 120 4.06 -5.19 9.39
N ALA A 121 4.61 -5.73 10.48
CA ALA A 121 5.22 -4.95 11.55
C ALA A 121 6.70 -4.73 11.25
N ILE A 122 7.13 -3.48 11.27
CA ILE A 122 8.49 -3.06 10.94
C ILE A 122 9.10 -2.41 12.18
N TRP A 123 10.24 -2.94 12.62
CA TRP A 123 11.07 -2.27 13.61
C TRP A 123 12.22 -1.50 12.95
N VAL A 124 12.51 -0.29 13.42
CA VAL A 124 13.68 0.48 12.96
C VAL A 124 14.54 0.83 14.17
N ALA A 125 15.86 0.57 14.10
CA ALA A 125 16.80 0.71 15.22
C ALA A 125 17.18 2.17 15.51
N THR A 126 16.16 3.02 15.64
CA THR A 126 16.27 4.43 15.98
C THR A 126 15.08 4.80 16.88
N THR A 127 15.20 5.88 17.64
CA THR A 127 14.12 6.33 18.53
C THR A 127 13.21 7.32 17.79
N PHE A 128 11.92 7.02 17.70
CA PHE A 128 10.92 7.87 17.08
C PHE A 128 9.52 7.54 17.63
N ALA A 129 8.54 8.41 17.39
CA ALA A 129 7.15 8.10 17.70
C ALA A 129 6.60 7.11 16.67
N PRO A 130 6.01 5.96 17.08
CA PRO A 130 5.51 4.95 16.15
C PRO A 130 4.34 5.49 15.32
N PHE A 131 4.11 4.91 14.15
CA PHE A 131 3.00 5.22 13.25
C PHE A 131 2.50 3.97 12.55
N ALA A 132 1.31 4.05 11.94
CA ALA A 132 0.71 2.94 11.22
C ALA A 132 -0.01 3.39 9.94
N SER A 133 0.04 2.54 8.93
CA SER A 133 -0.83 2.58 7.76
C SER A 133 -1.82 1.41 7.82
N MET A 134 -2.64 1.22 6.77
CA MET A 134 -3.61 0.13 6.76
C MET A 134 -2.96 -1.26 6.86
N THR A 135 -1.74 -1.44 6.35
CA THR A 135 -1.06 -2.74 6.35
C THR A 135 0.31 -2.70 7.00
N LEU A 136 0.83 -1.54 7.41
CA LEU A 136 2.12 -1.45 8.09
C LEU A 136 1.97 -0.89 9.50
N THR A 137 2.71 -1.45 10.45
CA THR A 137 3.04 -0.79 11.72
C THR A 137 4.52 -0.51 11.73
N VAL A 138 4.94 0.74 11.93
CA VAL A 138 6.35 1.11 12.00
C VAL A 138 6.65 1.63 13.40
N ALA A 139 7.55 0.94 14.10
CA ALA A 139 7.87 1.24 15.50
C ALA A 139 9.38 1.17 15.77
N PRO A 140 9.86 1.83 16.84
CA PRO A 140 11.19 1.55 17.37
C PRO A 140 11.33 0.10 17.81
N TRP A 141 12.57 -0.35 17.99
CA TRP A 141 12.85 -1.68 18.52
C TRP A 141 12.22 -1.89 19.90
N GLY A 142 11.60 -3.07 20.06
CA GLY A 142 10.79 -3.40 21.24
C GLY A 142 9.33 -2.96 21.13
N GLY A 143 8.88 -2.48 19.97
CA GLY A 143 7.46 -2.33 19.66
C GLY A 143 6.73 -3.67 19.52
N ALA A 144 5.47 -3.66 19.11
CA ALA A 144 4.77 -4.91 18.79
C ALA A 144 5.33 -5.54 17.51
N ARG A 145 5.41 -6.89 17.44
CA ARG A 145 5.72 -7.64 16.20
C ARG A 145 4.47 -7.97 15.37
N THR A 146 3.29 -7.59 15.86
CA THR A 146 2.02 -7.90 15.20
C THR A 146 1.71 -6.83 14.14
N PRO A 147 1.48 -7.22 12.88
CA PRO A 147 1.00 -6.28 11.87
C PRO A 147 -0.39 -5.74 12.22
N PRO A 148 -0.87 -4.67 11.56
CA PRO A 148 -2.25 -4.21 11.72
C PRO A 148 -3.26 -5.33 11.45
N GLU A 149 -4.41 -5.28 12.14
CA GLU A 149 -5.49 -6.25 11.93
C GLU A 149 -5.97 -6.24 10.47
N ALA A 150 -6.23 -7.43 9.93
CA ALA A 150 -6.70 -7.59 8.56
C ALA A 150 -8.15 -7.08 8.42
N GLY A 151 -8.28 -5.84 7.95
CA GLY A 151 -9.55 -5.30 7.49
C GLY A 151 -9.95 -5.84 6.11
N THR A 152 -11.04 -5.30 5.55
CA THR A 152 -11.33 -5.53 4.12
C THR A 152 -10.22 -4.89 3.29
N PRO A 153 -9.51 -5.65 2.43
CA PRO A 153 -8.42 -5.09 1.66
C PRO A 153 -8.95 -4.03 0.68
N PRO A 154 -8.25 -2.89 0.53
CA PRO A 154 -8.62 -1.89 -0.46
C PRO A 154 -8.49 -2.48 -1.88
N GLU A 155 -9.17 -1.85 -2.84
CA GLU A 155 -9.00 -2.24 -4.24
C GLU A 155 -7.56 -1.93 -4.71
N ARG A 156 -7.05 -2.75 -5.64
CA ARG A 156 -5.69 -2.67 -6.13
C ARG A 156 -5.57 -1.56 -7.19
N PRO A 157 -4.66 -0.59 -7.04
CA PRO A 157 -4.48 0.48 -8.03
C PRO A 157 -4.24 -0.02 -9.45
N ARG A 158 -3.45 -1.09 -9.62
CA ARG A 158 -3.16 -1.68 -10.94
C ARG A 158 -4.38 -2.27 -11.66
N LYS A 159 -5.55 -2.40 -11.02
CA LYS A 159 -6.80 -2.74 -11.72
C LYS A 159 -7.46 -1.53 -12.40
N LEU A 160 -7.24 -0.33 -11.87
CA LEU A 160 -7.88 0.91 -12.33
C LEU A 160 -6.93 1.75 -13.17
N VAL A 161 -5.63 1.75 -12.82
CA VAL A 161 -4.58 2.51 -13.50
C VAL A 161 -3.89 1.65 -14.55
N ARG A 162 -3.80 2.18 -15.77
CA ARG A 162 -3.03 1.58 -16.85
C ARG A 162 -1.58 2.06 -16.82
N ASP A 163 -0.75 1.37 -16.06
CA ASP A 163 0.69 1.68 -15.98
C ASP A 163 1.48 0.95 -17.07
N LEU A 164 1.87 1.66 -18.13
CA LEU A 164 2.71 1.16 -19.22
C LEU A 164 4.21 1.23 -18.89
N THR A 165 4.60 1.84 -17.76
CA THR A 165 5.98 1.86 -17.26
C THR A 165 6.29 0.67 -16.35
N HIS A 166 5.24 -0.02 -15.87
CA HIS A 166 5.30 -1.16 -14.96
C HIS A 166 5.93 -0.89 -13.58
N GLY A 167 6.28 0.35 -13.24
CA GLY A 167 7.00 0.67 -12.00
C GLY A 167 6.38 1.78 -11.14
N ARG A 168 5.55 2.66 -11.71
CA ARG A 168 5.05 3.85 -11.01
C ARG A 168 3.85 3.53 -10.12
N THR A 169 2.88 2.78 -10.65
CA THR A 169 1.67 2.45 -9.91
C THR A 169 1.94 1.30 -8.93
N PRO A 170 1.69 1.51 -7.62
CA PRO A 170 1.91 0.47 -6.62
C PRO A 170 0.93 -0.71 -6.83
N PRO A 171 1.36 -1.96 -6.57
CA PRO A 171 0.48 -3.12 -6.64
C PRO A 171 -0.60 -3.10 -5.54
N LEU A 172 -0.27 -2.53 -4.38
CA LEU A 172 -1.13 -2.42 -3.21
C LEU A 172 -1.06 -0.99 -2.66
N ILE A 173 -2.20 -0.47 -2.20
CA ILE A 173 -2.28 0.89 -1.66
C ILE A 173 -2.24 0.95 -0.12
N GLY A 174 -2.61 -0.15 0.55
CA GLY A 174 -2.65 -0.25 2.01
C GLY A 174 -1.39 0.22 2.74
N PRO A 175 -0.17 -0.10 2.25
CA PRO A 175 1.07 0.34 2.90
C PRO A 175 1.25 1.85 2.99
N TRP A 176 0.58 2.59 2.11
CA TRP A 176 0.73 4.02 1.91
C TRP A 176 -0.45 4.83 2.48
N LEU A 177 -1.54 4.17 2.90
CA LEU A 177 -2.70 4.83 3.50
C LEU A 177 -2.52 4.97 5.01
N LEU A 178 -2.11 6.16 5.46
CA LEU A 178 -1.87 6.46 6.88
C LEU A 178 -3.16 6.29 7.70
N THR A 179 -3.09 5.55 8.80
CA THR A 179 -4.21 5.35 9.74
C THR A 179 -3.93 5.99 11.09
N THR A 180 -2.70 5.84 11.58
CA THR A 180 -2.24 6.41 12.85
C THR A 180 -1.00 7.25 12.59
N PRO A 181 -1.09 8.59 12.61
CA PRO A 181 0.08 9.46 12.49
C PRO A 181 0.98 9.37 13.74
N PRO A 182 2.29 9.63 13.61
CA PRO A 182 3.16 9.71 14.78
C PRO A 182 2.85 10.95 15.62
N ALA A 183 3.08 10.87 16.93
CA ALA A 183 2.93 12.01 17.84
C ALA A 183 3.91 13.16 17.53
N THR A 184 5.10 12.83 17.01
CA THR A 184 6.16 13.77 16.63
C THR A 184 6.79 13.32 15.31
N GLY A 185 7.17 14.28 14.46
CA GLY A 185 7.90 13.99 13.22
C GLY A 185 9.26 13.32 13.47
N SER A 186 9.75 12.57 12.48
CA SER A 186 11.05 11.90 12.52
C SER A 186 11.54 11.59 11.10
N ALA A 187 12.85 11.41 10.92
CA ALA A 187 13.43 11.03 9.64
C ALA A 187 12.87 9.71 9.09
N VAL A 188 12.54 8.75 9.97
CA VAL A 188 11.86 7.49 9.59
C VAL A 188 10.48 7.77 8.99
N PHE A 189 9.69 8.62 9.64
CA PHE A 189 8.36 8.97 9.14
C PHE A 189 8.45 9.79 7.85
N ASP A 190 9.41 10.71 7.74
CA ASP A 190 9.60 11.52 6.55
C ASP A 190 10.03 10.67 5.34
N ALA A 191 10.91 9.69 5.55
CA ALA A 191 11.29 8.71 4.54
C ALA A 191 10.09 7.89 4.05
N TRP A 192 9.26 7.40 4.97
CA TRP A 192 8.01 6.71 4.62
C TRP A 192 7.04 7.63 3.88
N SER A 193 6.85 8.84 4.38
CA SER A 193 5.91 9.82 3.84
C SER A 193 6.28 10.22 2.41
N ALA A 194 7.58 10.40 2.11
CA ALA A 194 8.06 10.74 0.78
C ALA A 194 7.70 9.66 -0.26
N VAL A 195 7.88 8.39 0.08
CA VAL A 195 7.49 7.27 -0.81
C VAL A 195 5.96 7.14 -0.87
N ALA A 196 5.27 7.27 0.26
CA ALA A 196 3.83 7.15 0.34
C ALA A 196 3.13 8.16 -0.60
N VAL A 197 3.51 9.44 -0.57
CA VAL A 197 2.87 10.45 -1.43
C VAL A 197 3.12 10.19 -2.91
N GLU A 198 4.30 9.70 -3.29
CA GLU A 198 4.60 9.33 -4.68
C GLU A 198 3.69 8.18 -5.11
N LYS A 199 3.63 7.10 -4.33
CA LYS A 199 2.82 5.91 -4.62
C LYS A 199 1.32 6.24 -4.64
N LEU A 200 0.84 7.08 -3.72
CA LEU A 200 -0.54 7.53 -3.68
C LEU A 200 -0.87 8.40 -4.89
N ALA A 201 -0.01 9.35 -5.28
CA ALA A 201 -0.24 10.17 -6.46
C ALA A 201 -0.43 9.28 -7.70
N PHE A 202 0.53 8.40 -8.02
CA PHE A 202 0.44 7.54 -9.20
C PHE A 202 -0.72 6.52 -9.15
N SER A 203 -1.31 6.28 -7.98
CA SER A 203 -2.54 5.50 -7.85
C SER A 203 -3.81 6.25 -8.32
N LEU A 204 -3.77 7.56 -8.51
CA LEU A 204 -4.94 8.36 -8.92
C LEU A 204 -4.96 8.68 -10.43
N THR A 205 -3.92 8.31 -11.17
CA THR A 205 -3.82 8.54 -12.63
C THR A 205 -4.63 7.50 -13.41
N TYR A 206 -5.12 7.83 -14.61
CA TYR A 206 -5.77 6.83 -15.48
C TYR A 206 -4.76 5.97 -16.24
N GLU A 207 -3.73 6.60 -16.81
CA GLU A 207 -2.66 5.93 -17.54
C GLU A 207 -1.32 6.58 -17.20
N VAL A 208 -0.27 5.78 -17.07
CA VAL A 208 1.12 6.24 -16.98
C VAL A 208 1.86 5.66 -18.17
N ARG A 209 2.59 6.49 -18.91
CA ARG A 209 3.29 6.07 -20.12
C ARG A 209 4.60 6.81 -20.29
N SER A 210 5.54 6.19 -21.00
CA SER A 210 6.76 6.84 -21.47
C SER A 210 6.66 7.07 -22.97
N VAL A 211 6.90 8.31 -23.42
CA VAL A 211 6.94 8.69 -24.83
C VAL A 211 8.24 9.45 -25.05
N ASP A 212 9.09 8.95 -25.96
CA ASP A 212 10.39 9.54 -26.28
C ASP A 212 11.31 9.75 -25.06
N GLY A 213 11.21 8.87 -24.06
CA GLY A 213 11.99 8.95 -22.81
C GLY A 213 11.39 9.88 -21.74
N GLU A 214 10.30 10.59 -22.06
CA GLU A 214 9.58 11.42 -21.09
C GLU A 214 8.38 10.67 -20.52
N GLU A 215 8.30 10.59 -19.20
CA GLU A 215 7.13 10.07 -18.52
C GLU A 215 5.98 11.07 -18.54
N ARG A 216 4.78 10.57 -18.84
CA ARG A 216 3.55 11.34 -18.86
C ARG A 216 2.43 10.56 -18.19
N VAL A 217 1.57 11.27 -17.48
CA VAL A 217 0.32 10.74 -16.95
C VAL A 217 -0.84 11.22 -17.79
N VAL A 218 -1.89 10.42 -17.87
CA VAL A 218 -3.17 10.80 -18.50
C VAL A 218 -4.25 10.69 -17.44
N LEU A 219 -5.13 11.69 -17.42
CA LEU A 219 -6.35 11.70 -16.64
C LEU A 219 -7.53 11.41 -17.57
N LYS A 220 -8.46 10.56 -17.12
CA LYS A 220 -9.63 10.22 -17.93
C LYS A 220 -10.76 11.20 -17.70
N GLY A 221 -11.13 11.92 -18.74
CA GLY A 221 -12.27 12.83 -18.72
C GLY A 221 -12.44 13.51 -20.08
N PRO A 222 -13.15 14.65 -20.12
CA PRO A 222 -13.42 15.39 -21.35
C PRO A 222 -12.13 15.89 -22.02
N ARG A 223 -11.04 16.04 -21.26
CA ARG A 223 -9.71 16.42 -21.74
C ARG A 223 -8.70 15.35 -21.35
N ALA A 224 -8.41 14.41 -22.25
CA ALA A 224 -7.38 13.39 -22.05
C ALA A 224 -5.99 13.92 -22.46
N THR A 225 -5.59 15.07 -21.91
CA THR A 225 -4.29 15.68 -22.23
C THR A 225 -3.19 14.99 -21.43
N PRO A 226 -2.11 14.51 -22.08
CA PRO A 226 -0.96 13.97 -21.37
C PRO A 226 -0.24 15.07 -20.59
N VAL A 227 0.00 14.83 -19.30
CA VAL A 227 0.69 15.74 -18.39
C VAL A 227 2.09 15.23 -18.14
N ALA A 228 3.10 16.08 -18.31
CA ALA A 228 4.49 15.70 -18.07
C ALA A 228 4.75 15.43 -16.57
N VAL A 229 5.50 14.36 -16.28
CA VAL A 229 5.99 14.04 -14.94
C VAL A 229 7.32 14.76 -14.72
N VAL A 230 7.40 15.53 -13.63
CA VAL A 230 8.61 16.24 -13.19
C VAL A 230 8.94 15.84 -11.76
N PRO A 231 10.20 15.97 -11.32
CA PRO A 231 10.54 15.84 -9.91
C PRO A 231 9.73 16.82 -9.07
N SER A 232 9.10 16.34 -8.00
CA SER A 232 8.33 17.20 -7.09
C SER A 232 9.23 18.16 -6.32
N SER A 233 8.68 19.31 -5.91
CA SER A 233 9.39 20.21 -4.99
C SER A 233 9.68 19.53 -3.63
N SER A 234 10.71 20.00 -2.91
CA SER A 234 11.18 19.37 -1.67
C SER A 234 10.15 19.39 -0.54
N ASP A 235 9.29 20.41 -0.52
CA ASP A 235 8.25 20.64 0.48
C ASP A 235 6.89 20.03 0.11
N TRP A 236 6.73 19.58 -1.15
CA TRP A 236 5.49 19.04 -1.67
C TRP A 236 4.97 17.83 -0.87
N PRO A 237 5.77 16.83 -0.48
CA PRO A 237 5.30 15.67 0.27
C PRO A 237 4.58 16.02 1.58
N THR A 238 5.06 17.03 2.29
CA THR A 238 4.46 17.45 3.56
C THR A 238 3.11 18.12 3.35
N GLN A 239 2.95 18.90 2.27
CA GLN A 239 1.73 19.66 1.98
C GLN A 239 0.62 18.78 1.40
N ILE A 240 0.97 17.80 0.58
CA ILE A 240 0.00 17.02 -0.19
C ILE A 240 -0.50 15.74 0.52
N ARG A 241 0.22 15.28 1.56
CA ARG A 241 -0.03 13.96 2.18
C ARG A 241 -1.47 13.75 2.60
N GLU A 242 -2.07 14.71 3.30
CA GLU A 242 -3.43 14.59 3.79
C GLU A 242 -4.45 14.56 2.63
N PRO A 243 -4.44 15.51 1.68
CA PRO A 243 -5.30 15.44 0.49
C PRO A 243 -5.16 14.13 -0.32
N LEU A 244 -3.94 13.62 -0.49
CA LEU A 244 -3.72 12.36 -1.21
C LEU A 244 -4.24 11.15 -0.43
N THR A 245 -3.99 11.10 0.87
CA THR A 245 -4.50 10.02 1.73
C THR A 245 -6.02 10.02 1.72
N GLU A 246 -6.64 11.20 1.79
CA GLU A 246 -8.10 11.35 1.74
C GLU A 246 -8.68 10.88 0.40
N ALA A 247 -8.12 11.37 -0.71
CA ALA A 247 -8.57 11.01 -2.05
C ALA A 247 -8.41 9.50 -2.32
N ALA A 248 -7.25 8.95 -2.00
CA ALA A 248 -6.96 7.53 -2.18
C ALA A 248 -7.83 6.65 -1.27
N THR A 249 -8.06 7.05 -0.02
CA THR A 249 -8.98 6.35 0.89
C THR A 249 -10.40 6.35 0.31
N TRP A 250 -10.88 7.51 -0.16
CA TRP A 250 -12.22 7.60 -0.74
C TRP A 250 -12.38 6.69 -1.97
N VAL A 251 -11.39 6.62 -2.85
CA VAL A 251 -11.43 5.75 -4.03
C VAL A 251 -11.32 4.28 -3.65
N TYR A 252 -10.29 3.90 -2.90
CA TYR A 252 -9.87 2.50 -2.79
C TYR A 252 -10.44 1.74 -1.60
N ALA A 253 -10.89 2.42 -0.53
CA ALA A 253 -11.38 1.75 0.68
C ALA A 253 -12.71 1.01 0.50
N ALA A 254 -13.45 1.29 -0.59
CA ALA A 254 -14.72 0.61 -0.92
C ALA A 254 -14.59 -0.14 -2.26
N PRO A 255 -14.09 -1.39 -2.28
CA PRO A 255 -13.73 -2.08 -3.52
C PRO A 255 -14.86 -2.19 -4.54
N ARG A 256 -16.11 -2.35 -4.08
CA ARG A 256 -17.30 -2.45 -4.95
C ARG A 256 -17.62 -1.14 -5.69
N GLU A 257 -17.17 -0.01 -5.17
CA GLU A 257 -17.45 1.33 -5.67
C GLU A 257 -16.19 1.98 -6.27
N ALA A 258 -15.03 1.34 -6.15
CA ALA A 258 -13.73 1.93 -6.42
C ALA A 258 -13.60 2.40 -7.87
N GLU A 259 -14.04 1.59 -8.84
CA GLU A 259 -14.03 1.96 -10.25
C GLU A 259 -14.86 3.22 -10.54
N ALA A 260 -16.08 3.28 -10.02
CA ALA A 260 -16.96 4.45 -10.20
C ALA A 260 -16.35 5.71 -9.57
N ARG A 261 -15.92 5.63 -8.31
CA ARG A 261 -15.30 6.76 -7.59
C ARG A 261 -14.02 7.24 -8.28
N PHE A 262 -13.19 6.32 -8.75
CA PHE A 262 -11.97 6.61 -9.51
C PHE A 262 -12.26 7.36 -10.81
N LEU A 263 -13.29 6.94 -11.57
CA LEU A 263 -13.70 7.61 -12.81
C LEU A 263 -14.26 9.02 -12.54
N PHE A 264 -15.06 9.20 -11.49
CA PHE A 264 -15.53 10.54 -11.10
C PHE A 264 -14.37 11.46 -10.72
N LEU A 265 -13.40 10.96 -9.94
CA LEU A 265 -12.21 11.74 -9.58
C LEU A 265 -11.40 12.12 -10.82
N ASN A 266 -11.11 11.15 -11.69
CA ASN A 266 -10.35 11.39 -12.92
C ASN A 266 -11.06 12.39 -13.84
N ASN A 267 -12.38 12.32 -13.93
CA ASN A 267 -13.18 13.24 -14.74
C ASN A 267 -13.01 14.69 -14.27
N HIS A 268 -13.11 14.93 -12.96
CA HIS A 268 -12.92 16.29 -12.40
C HIS A 268 -11.47 16.75 -12.47
N LEU A 269 -10.51 15.87 -12.15
CA LEU A 269 -9.09 16.19 -12.33
C LEU A 269 -8.77 16.56 -13.78
N SER A 270 -9.34 15.85 -14.76
CA SER A 270 -9.19 16.13 -16.20
C SER A 270 -9.81 17.47 -16.61
N LEU A 271 -10.94 17.87 -16.01
CA LEU A 271 -11.59 19.15 -16.26
C LEU A 271 -10.79 20.33 -15.67
N ASP A 272 -10.29 20.14 -14.45
CA ASP A 272 -9.61 21.19 -13.69
C ASP A 272 -8.14 21.35 -14.10
N TRP A 273 -7.55 20.35 -14.77
CA TRP A 273 -6.17 20.41 -15.23
C TRP A 273 -5.97 21.53 -16.25
N ARG A 274 -5.06 22.47 -15.93
CA ARG A 274 -4.72 23.61 -16.76
C ARG A 274 -3.40 23.38 -17.50
N ASP A 275 -3.25 24.04 -18.64
CA ASP A 275 -1.99 24.05 -19.38
C ASP A 275 -0.87 24.69 -18.55
N GLY A 276 0.32 24.08 -18.54
CA GLY A 276 1.50 24.54 -17.79
C GLY A 276 1.66 23.95 -16.39
N LEU A 277 0.69 23.16 -15.90
CA LEU A 277 0.87 22.36 -14.68
C LEU A 277 1.51 21.02 -14.99
N HIS A 278 2.40 20.57 -14.10
CA HIS A 278 3.09 19.29 -14.20
C HIS A 278 2.65 18.33 -13.09
N TRP A 279 2.88 17.05 -13.33
CA TRP A 279 2.67 16.00 -12.35
C TRP A 279 3.95 15.80 -11.51
N PRO A 280 3.89 15.60 -10.18
CA PRO A 280 2.67 15.55 -9.36
C PRO A 280 2.27 16.90 -8.74
N ASP A 281 3.10 17.94 -8.87
CA ASP A 281 2.94 19.23 -8.18
C ASP A 281 1.56 19.88 -8.39
N GLY A 282 1.00 19.76 -9.60
CA GLY A 282 -0.34 20.28 -9.93
C GLY A 282 -1.45 19.74 -9.03
N LEU A 283 -1.30 18.54 -8.46
CA LEU A 283 -2.28 17.96 -7.53
C LEU A 283 -2.50 18.83 -6.28
N LEU A 284 -1.50 19.57 -5.83
CA LEU A 284 -1.60 20.41 -4.63
C LEU A 284 -2.71 21.45 -4.75
N HIS A 285 -2.93 21.97 -5.96
CA HIS A 285 -3.93 23.00 -6.21
C HIS A 285 -5.28 22.44 -6.65
N LEU A 286 -5.29 21.26 -7.27
CA LEU A 286 -6.47 20.72 -7.95
C LEU A 286 -7.18 19.65 -7.12
N LEU A 287 -6.44 18.80 -6.42
CA LEU A 287 -6.98 17.59 -5.80
C LEU A 287 -8.11 17.86 -4.78
N PRO A 288 -8.01 18.83 -3.85
CA PRO A 288 -9.09 19.07 -2.88
C PRO A 288 -10.41 19.48 -3.54
N GLY A 289 -10.35 20.37 -4.55
CA GLY A 289 -11.51 20.83 -5.30
C GLY A 289 -12.12 19.71 -6.14
N SER A 290 -11.30 19.01 -6.93
CA SER A 290 -11.76 17.92 -7.78
C SER A 290 -12.33 16.75 -6.95
N LEU A 291 -11.78 16.48 -5.76
CA LEU A 291 -12.31 15.46 -4.84
C LEU A 291 -13.69 15.83 -4.31
N ALA A 292 -13.91 17.08 -3.90
CA ALA A 292 -15.22 17.57 -3.45
C ALA A 292 -16.27 17.42 -4.57
N SER A 293 -15.96 17.90 -5.78
CA SER A 293 -16.86 17.79 -6.93
C SER A 293 -17.12 16.34 -7.36
N ALA A 294 -16.11 15.47 -7.26
CA ALA A 294 -16.26 14.04 -7.53
C ALA A 294 -17.20 13.35 -6.53
N ARG A 295 -17.09 13.69 -5.23
CA ARG A 295 -17.99 13.17 -4.18
C ARG A 295 -19.42 13.61 -4.41
N GLU A 296 -19.65 14.87 -4.74
CA GLU A 296 -20.99 15.38 -5.07
C GLU A 296 -21.57 14.68 -6.30
N SER A 297 -20.79 14.56 -7.38
CA SER A 297 -21.21 13.89 -8.61
C SER A 297 -21.54 12.41 -8.38
N TYR A 298 -20.74 11.73 -7.55
CA TYR A 298 -20.97 10.35 -7.16
C TYR A 298 -22.24 10.20 -6.30
N ALA A 299 -22.48 11.12 -5.36
CA ALA A 299 -23.70 11.11 -4.56
C ALA A 299 -24.96 11.29 -5.43
N PHE A 300 -24.93 12.20 -6.41
CA PHE A 300 -26.02 12.34 -7.37
C PHE A 300 -26.21 11.08 -8.22
N HIS A 301 -25.13 10.47 -8.68
CA HIS A 301 -25.18 9.21 -9.42
C HIS A 301 -25.85 8.09 -8.62
N LEU A 302 -25.54 7.96 -7.33
CA LEU A 302 -26.15 6.97 -6.45
C LEU A 302 -27.65 7.22 -6.23
N GLN A 303 -28.06 8.49 -6.13
CA GLN A 303 -29.47 8.88 -6.02
C GLN A 303 -30.25 8.55 -7.31
N ASP A 304 -29.66 8.82 -8.47
CA ASP A 304 -30.30 8.56 -9.76
C ASP A 304 -30.45 7.05 -10.02
N GLN A 305 -29.40 6.26 -9.74
CA GLN A 305 -29.49 4.80 -9.77
C GLN A 305 -30.57 4.26 -8.83
N SER A 306 -30.70 4.82 -7.62
CA SER A 306 -31.73 4.40 -6.66
C SER A 306 -33.14 4.72 -7.15
N LYS A 307 -33.32 5.89 -7.78
CA LYS A 307 -34.60 6.31 -8.36
C LYS A 307 -35.02 5.41 -9.53
N ASP A 308 -34.08 5.08 -10.41
CA ASP A 308 -34.34 4.17 -11.53
C ASP A 308 -34.66 2.75 -11.03
N ALA A 309 -33.93 2.25 -10.04
CA ALA A 309 -34.22 0.95 -9.43
C ALA A 309 -35.62 0.89 -8.80
N LEU A 310 -36.04 1.94 -8.08
CA LEU A 310 -37.38 2.04 -7.52
C LEU A 310 -38.46 2.08 -8.61
N LYS A 311 -38.19 2.79 -9.71
CA LYS A 311 -39.09 2.84 -10.86
C LYS A 311 -39.24 1.46 -11.51
N THR A 312 -38.13 0.76 -11.76
CA THR A 312 -38.15 -0.61 -12.31
C THR A 312 -38.90 -1.58 -11.39
N LEU A 313 -38.72 -1.48 -10.06
CA LEU A 313 -39.50 -2.27 -9.10
C LEU A 313 -41.00 -1.93 -9.13
N GLY A 314 -41.35 -0.65 -9.29
CA GLY A 314 -42.73 -0.21 -9.48
C GLY A 314 -43.36 -0.81 -10.74
N ASP A 315 -42.65 -0.77 -11.85
CA ASP A 315 -43.09 -1.33 -13.13
C ASP A 315 -43.23 -2.86 -13.05
N LEU A 316 -42.30 -3.56 -12.40
CA LEU A 316 -42.38 -5.00 -12.14
C LEU A 316 -43.60 -5.36 -11.29
N ARG A 317 -43.85 -4.62 -10.20
CA ARG A 317 -45.03 -4.85 -9.34
C ARG A 317 -46.32 -4.66 -10.12
N LYS A 318 -46.40 -3.61 -10.95
CA LYS A 318 -47.57 -3.37 -11.80
C LYS A 318 -47.77 -4.49 -12.81
N SER A 319 -46.71 -4.92 -13.49
CA SER A 319 -46.77 -6.05 -14.43
C SER A 319 -47.25 -7.34 -13.74
N LEU A 320 -46.74 -7.63 -12.54
CA LEU A 320 -47.17 -8.76 -11.71
C LEU A 320 -48.65 -8.65 -11.33
N GLN A 321 -49.12 -7.46 -10.95
CA GLN A 321 -50.54 -7.23 -10.66
C GLN A 321 -51.42 -7.42 -11.88
N ASP A 322 -51.00 -6.95 -13.05
CA ASP A 322 -51.72 -7.12 -14.32
C ASP A 322 -51.76 -8.59 -14.76
N GLU A 323 -50.68 -9.36 -14.52
CA GLU A 323 -50.67 -10.81 -14.75
C GLU A 323 -51.59 -11.56 -13.78
N VAL A 324 -51.57 -11.22 -12.49
CA VAL A 324 -52.49 -11.80 -11.50
C VAL A 324 -53.93 -11.48 -11.85
N ALA A 325 -54.24 -10.24 -12.22
CA ALA A 325 -55.59 -9.84 -12.64
C ALA A 325 -56.03 -10.60 -13.90
N ARG A 326 -55.15 -10.78 -14.89
CA ARG A 326 -55.43 -11.60 -16.08
C ARG A 326 -55.66 -13.07 -15.73
N ALA A 327 -54.85 -13.65 -14.84
CA ALA A 327 -55.03 -15.02 -14.38
C ALA A 327 -56.34 -15.21 -13.61
N GLN A 328 -56.72 -14.25 -12.76
CA GLN A 328 -57.99 -14.25 -12.05
C GLN A 328 -59.18 -14.14 -13.03
N ALA A 329 -59.09 -13.25 -14.02
CA ALA A 329 -60.10 -13.13 -15.07
C ALA A 329 -60.27 -14.43 -15.85
N ALA A 330 -59.15 -15.03 -16.31
CA ALA A 330 -59.17 -16.32 -16.99
C ALA A 330 -59.76 -17.44 -16.11
N THR A 331 -59.43 -17.48 -14.82
CA THR A 331 -59.99 -18.44 -13.87
C THR A 331 -61.50 -18.26 -13.72
N ARG A 332 -61.97 -17.02 -13.60
CA ARG A 332 -63.41 -16.70 -13.51
C ARG A 332 -64.15 -17.09 -14.78
N ASP A 333 -63.55 -16.85 -15.94
CA ASP A 333 -64.13 -17.18 -17.23
C ASP A 333 -64.22 -18.70 -17.42
N LEU A 334 -63.20 -19.45 -17.01
CA LEU A 334 -63.20 -20.92 -16.96
C LEU A 334 -64.29 -21.46 -16.02
N LEU A 335 -64.39 -20.92 -14.80
CA LEU A 335 -65.45 -21.30 -13.86
C LEU A 335 -66.85 -21.04 -14.45
N SER A 336 -67.01 -19.89 -15.11
CA SER A 336 -68.27 -19.51 -15.77
C SER A 336 -68.57 -20.40 -16.99
N ALA A 337 -67.57 -20.86 -17.72
CA ALA A 337 -67.71 -21.88 -18.77
C ALA A 337 -68.17 -23.22 -18.17
N LEU A 338 -67.49 -23.71 -17.11
CA LEU A 338 -67.87 -24.95 -16.44
C LEU A 338 -69.29 -24.92 -15.87
N TRP A 339 -69.72 -23.81 -15.27
CA TRP A 339 -71.10 -23.67 -14.79
C TRP A 339 -72.11 -23.69 -15.93
N ARG A 340 -71.79 -23.06 -17.08
CA ARG A 340 -72.64 -23.13 -18.28
C ARG A 340 -72.73 -24.57 -18.80
N ASP A 341 -71.59 -25.26 -18.90
CA ASP A 341 -71.55 -26.65 -19.37
C ASP A 341 -72.33 -27.59 -18.44
N LEU A 342 -72.21 -27.42 -17.13
CA LEU A 342 -72.99 -28.17 -16.14
C LEU A 342 -74.49 -27.88 -16.26
N ALA A 343 -74.90 -26.62 -16.42
CA ALA A 343 -76.30 -26.25 -16.58
C ALA A 343 -76.90 -26.86 -17.85
N VAL A 344 -76.18 -26.84 -18.96
CA VAL A 344 -76.60 -27.49 -20.22
C VAL A 344 -76.71 -29.00 -20.03
N ALA A 345 -75.72 -29.64 -19.41
CA ALA A 345 -75.75 -31.08 -19.14
C ALA A 345 -76.90 -31.48 -18.19
N GLY A 346 -77.20 -30.67 -17.17
CA GLY A 346 -78.31 -30.88 -16.24
C GLY A 346 -79.68 -30.77 -16.89
N VAL A 347 -79.86 -29.85 -17.86
CA VAL A 347 -81.09 -29.74 -18.65
C VAL A 347 -81.28 -30.95 -19.56
N VAL A 348 -80.20 -31.48 -20.15
CA VAL A 348 -80.26 -32.69 -21.00
C VAL A 348 -80.59 -33.94 -20.19
N LEU A 349 -80.18 -34.02 -18.92
CA LEU A 349 -80.52 -35.14 -18.03
C LEU A 349 -81.94 -35.09 -17.45
N ALA A 350 -82.62 -33.94 -17.55
CA ALA A 350 -83.97 -33.73 -17.02
C ALA A 350 -85.08 -33.90 -18.07
N LEU A 351 -84.72 -34.19 -19.33
CA LEU A 351 -85.59 -34.49 -20.47
C LEU A 351 -85.66 -35.99 -20.73
#